data_AF-A0A1S9PMM7-F1
#
_entry.id   AF-A0A1S9PMM7-F1
#
_cell.length_a   1.000
_cell.length_b   1.000
_cell.length_c   1.000
_cell.angle_alpha   90.00
_cell.angle_beta   90.00
_cell.angle_gamma   90.00
#
_symmetry.space_group_name_H-M   'P 1'
#
loop_
_entity.id
_entity.type
_entity.pdbx_description
1 polymer ?
#
loop_
_entity_poly.entity_id
_entity_poly.type
_entity_poly.pdbx_seq_one_letter_code
_entity_poly.pdbx_strand_id
1 'polypeptide(L)'
;MAEISFKEKRIISDYLIQGGYVLDFGNRSFQEFVAQVTDLDIENRKYSENNSGSKGQPLMQFIALEPDYTIGRLLEAFHDEIVEYHKRRGKVNSVAKYQPYVQIYQRLLNGGSIVEHIDAIQAINEDKDFHSLAKLIRESIEKKEPEAALDRLHVYMIKFLKELCSSHGVEFKKEETVNGLYGKYIKAIEAKGFLASQMTLKIVQFSHQIMQAFNDIRNNNSFAHDNPVLNYDESVLIFSNVTAMVKFIMALEAKHENQAVAEAEPNWGGFDQMETA
;
A
#
# COMPACT_ATOMS: atom_id res chain seq x y z
N MET A 1 -5.31 -0.14 7.95
CA MET A 1 -4.10 -0.24 8.79
C MET A 1 -3.09 0.73 8.23
N ALA A 2 -2.28 1.35 9.09
CA ALA A 2 -1.33 2.35 8.64
C ALA A 2 -0.17 1.68 7.89
N GLU A 3 0.20 2.21 6.74
CA GLU A 3 1.30 1.69 5.93
C GLU A 3 2.63 2.18 6.49
N ILE A 4 3.24 1.42 7.40
CA ILE A 4 4.49 1.80 8.06
C ILE A 4 5.57 0.77 7.77
N SER A 5 6.64 1.20 7.09
CA SER A 5 7.79 0.37 6.80
C SER A 5 8.57 -0.04 8.06
N PHE A 6 9.36 -1.11 7.96
CA PHE A 6 10.23 -1.55 9.07
C PHE A 6 11.15 -0.43 9.58
N LYS A 7 11.68 0.40 8.66
CA LYS A 7 12.54 1.53 8.99
C LYS A 7 11.79 2.60 9.77
N GLU A 8 10.58 2.96 9.33
CA GLU A 8 9.74 3.95 10.02
C GLU A 8 9.29 3.44 11.39
N LYS A 9 8.94 2.16 11.50
CA LYS A 9 8.61 1.51 12.78
C LYS A 9 9.75 1.65 13.79
N ARG A 10 11.00 1.45 13.35
CA ARG A 10 12.20 1.66 14.17
C ARG A 10 12.38 3.13 14.56
N ILE A 11 12.23 4.05 13.61
CA ILE A 11 12.30 5.50 13.87
C ILE A 11 11.27 5.87 14.95
N ILE A 12 10.00 5.53 14.76
CA ILE A 12 8.92 5.79 15.74
C ILE A 12 9.30 5.26 17.12
N SER A 13 9.73 3.99 17.20
CA SER A 13 10.15 3.38 18.45
C SER A 13 11.33 4.10 19.10
N ASP A 14 12.34 4.51 18.32
CA ASP A 14 13.55 5.17 18.84
C ASP A 14 13.24 6.56 19.44
N TYR A 15 12.26 7.28 18.89
CA TYR A 15 11.85 8.59 19.43
C TYR A 15 10.89 8.48 20.61
N LEU A 16 9.97 7.51 20.60
CA LEU A 16 8.90 7.41 21.59
C LEU A 16 9.21 6.46 22.75
N ILE A 17 9.88 5.34 22.48
CA ILE A 17 10.01 4.24 23.43
C ILE A 17 11.43 4.15 23.98
N GLN A 18 11.57 4.31 25.29
CA GLN A 18 12.85 4.12 26.01
C GLN A 18 12.65 3.14 27.16
N GLY A 19 13.33 1.99 27.10
CA GLY A 19 13.24 0.95 28.14
C GLY A 19 11.82 0.38 28.35
N GLY A 20 10.98 0.40 27.31
CA GLY A 20 9.58 -0.07 27.36
C GLY A 20 8.56 0.99 27.80
N TYR A 21 9.00 2.21 28.14
CA TYR A 21 8.16 3.35 28.46
C TYR A 21 8.00 4.28 27.26
N VAL A 22 6.83 4.90 27.13
CA VAL A 22 6.56 5.92 26.11
C VAL A 22 6.81 7.30 26.73
N LEU A 23 7.92 7.94 26.34
CA LEU A 23 8.39 9.22 26.91
C LEU A 23 8.32 9.23 28.45
N ASP A 24 7.69 10.24 29.05
CA ASP A 24 7.41 10.33 30.50
C ASP A 24 5.95 10.10 30.87
N PHE A 25 5.16 9.49 29.98
CA PHE A 25 3.75 9.19 30.26
C PHE A 25 3.59 8.09 31.34
N GLY A 26 2.65 8.33 32.26
CA GLY A 26 2.07 7.26 33.09
C GLY A 26 1.03 6.45 32.31
N ASN A 27 0.52 5.35 32.87
CA ASN A 27 -0.53 4.54 32.20
C ASN A 27 -1.76 5.39 31.88
N ARG A 28 -2.27 6.10 32.90
CA ARG A 28 -3.46 6.93 32.77
C ARG A 28 -3.29 8.08 31.79
N SER A 29 -2.19 8.85 31.91
CA SER A 29 -1.97 9.99 31.02
C SER A 29 -1.69 9.56 29.58
N PHE A 30 -1.06 8.40 29.38
CA PHE A 30 -0.88 7.82 28.04
C PHE A 30 -2.23 7.45 27.40
N GLN A 31 -3.09 6.75 28.14
CA GLN A 31 -4.42 6.37 27.67
C GLN A 31 -5.27 7.60 27.36
N GLU A 32 -5.32 8.58 28.28
CA GLU A 32 -6.05 9.84 28.09
C GLU A 32 -5.52 10.63 26.88
N PHE A 33 -4.20 10.70 26.70
CA PHE A 33 -3.57 11.36 25.55
C PHE A 33 -3.99 10.72 24.22
N VAL A 34 -3.88 9.39 24.11
CA VAL A 34 -4.25 8.67 22.88
C VAL A 34 -5.75 8.84 22.60
N ALA A 35 -6.60 8.70 23.63
CA ALA A 35 -8.03 8.89 23.50
C ALA A 35 -8.41 10.31 23.07
N GLN A 36 -7.74 11.34 23.60
CA GLN A 36 -7.99 12.73 23.24
C GLN A 36 -7.61 13.05 21.78
N VAL A 37 -6.54 12.43 21.26
CA VAL A 37 -6.05 12.70 19.90
C VAL A 37 -6.78 11.84 18.84
N THR A 38 -7.17 10.62 19.20
CA THR A 38 -7.65 9.62 18.24
C THR A 38 -9.10 9.22 18.41
N ASP A 39 -9.75 9.62 19.51
CA ASP A 39 -11.08 9.15 19.92
C ASP A 39 -11.16 7.62 20.18
N LEU A 40 -10.00 6.97 20.34
CA LEU A 40 -9.88 5.52 20.54
C LEU A 40 -9.19 5.19 21.86
N ASP A 41 -9.64 4.11 22.49
CA ASP A 41 -9.06 3.61 23.74
C ASP A 41 -7.92 2.60 23.46
N ILE A 42 -6.69 2.97 23.79
CA ILE A 42 -5.50 2.11 23.60
C ILE A 42 -5.46 0.89 24.54
N GLU A 43 -6.26 0.88 25.60
CA GLU A 43 -6.40 -0.29 26.50
C GLU A 43 -7.40 -1.33 25.94
N ASN A 44 -8.00 -1.08 24.77
CA ASN A 44 -8.83 -2.07 24.12
C ASN A 44 -8.04 -3.36 23.87
N ARG A 45 -8.67 -4.50 24.18
CA ARG A 45 -8.06 -5.83 24.10
C ARG A 45 -7.38 -6.12 22.76
N LYS A 46 -7.89 -5.59 21.65
CA LYS A 46 -7.30 -5.76 20.31
C LYS A 46 -5.86 -5.23 20.19
N TYR A 47 -5.44 -4.33 21.09
CA TYR A 47 -4.07 -3.81 21.15
C TYR A 47 -3.19 -4.53 22.18
N SER A 48 -3.75 -5.46 22.96
CA SER A 48 -3.09 -6.07 24.12
C SER A 48 -2.88 -7.58 24.02
N GLU A 49 -3.22 -8.21 22.89
CA GLU A 49 -3.30 -9.67 22.75
C GLU A 49 -1.97 -10.43 22.98
N ASN A 50 -0.83 -9.76 23.11
CA ASN A 50 0.49 -10.38 23.34
C ASN A 50 1.35 -9.69 24.43
N ASN A 51 0.76 -9.01 25.39
CA ASN A 51 1.50 -8.08 26.27
C ASN A 51 2.25 -8.73 27.45
N SER A 52 3.51 -8.31 27.64
CA SER A 52 4.36 -8.59 28.81
C SER A 52 4.44 -7.44 29.83
N GLY A 53 3.53 -6.46 29.78
CA GLY A 53 3.41 -5.39 30.78
C GLY A 53 4.11 -4.05 30.47
N SER A 54 4.53 -3.79 29.22
CA SER A 54 5.14 -2.50 28.81
C SER A 54 4.21 -1.67 27.91
N LYS A 55 4.21 -0.33 28.03
CA LYS A 55 3.35 0.59 27.24
C LYS A 55 3.75 0.69 25.76
N GLY A 56 5.01 0.39 25.45
CA GLY A 56 5.51 0.43 24.07
C GLY A 56 4.84 -0.59 23.15
N GLN A 57 4.51 -1.78 23.65
CA GLN A 57 3.87 -2.82 22.82
C GLN A 57 2.43 -2.46 22.39
N PRO A 58 1.53 -2.03 23.29
CA PRO A 58 0.22 -1.49 22.92
C PRO A 58 0.31 -0.37 21.89
N LEU A 59 1.26 0.56 22.05
CA LEU A 59 1.46 1.65 21.08
C LEU A 59 1.82 1.12 19.69
N MET A 60 2.78 0.20 19.62
CA MET A 60 3.17 -0.37 18.33
C MET A 60 2.06 -1.23 17.70
N GLN A 61 1.22 -1.88 18.50
CA GLN A 61 0.06 -2.61 18.03
C GLN A 61 -1.05 -1.66 17.55
N PHE A 62 -1.31 -0.57 18.29
CA PHE A 62 -2.24 0.48 17.90
C PHE A 62 -1.85 1.08 16.54
N ILE A 63 -0.57 1.42 16.40
CA ILE A 63 0.02 1.92 15.15
C ILE A 63 -0.17 0.93 13.99
N ALA A 64 -0.07 -0.37 14.23
CA ALA A 64 -0.24 -1.38 13.19
C ALA A 64 -1.70 -1.58 12.77
N LEU A 65 -2.66 -1.39 13.68
CA LEU A 65 -4.06 -1.74 13.43
C LEU A 65 -4.88 -0.55 12.91
N GLU A 66 -4.56 0.68 13.29
CA GLU A 66 -5.38 1.85 12.98
C GLU A 66 -5.02 2.50 11.62
N PRO A 67 -5.90 3.30 11.01
CA PRO A 67 -5.68 3.92 9.69
C PRO A 67 -4.56 4.98 9.67
N ASP A 68 -3.99 5.24 8.50
CA ASP A 68 -2.92 6.23 8.27
C ASP A 68 -3.24 7.58 8.89
N TYR A 69 -4.41 8.14 8.59
CA TYR A 69 -4.79 9.47 9.10
C TYR A 69 -4.83 9.51 10.64
N THR A 70 -5.41 8.49 11.28
CA THR A 70 -5.46 8.37 12.74
C THR A 70 -4.06 8.32 13.34
N ILE A 71 -3.17 7.52 12.75
CA ILE A 71 -1.78 7.41 13.21
C ILE A 71 -0.98 8.67 12.90
N GLY A 72 -1.22 9.31 11.76
CA GLY A 72 -0.62 10.60 11.40
C GLY A 72 -0.93 11.66 12.46
N ARG A 73 -2.20 11.81 12.86
CA ARG A 73 -2.59 12.74 13.94
C ARG A 73 -1.91 12.39 15.26
N LEU A 74 -1.88 11.11 15.61
CA LEU A 74 -1.26 10.66 16.85
C LEU A 74 0.25 10.93 16.89
N LEU A 75 0.95 10.62 15.81
CA LEU A 75 2.39 10.85 15.71
C LEU A 75 2.72 12.35 15.66
N GLU A 76 1.90 13.17 15.01
CA GLU A 76 2.01 14.63 15.04
C GLU A 76 1.88 15.15 16.47
N ALA A 77 0.85 14.75 17.22
CA ALA A 77 0.69 15.16 18.63
C ALA A 77 1.88 14.69 19.50
N PHE A 78 2.38 13.49 19.27
CA PHE A 78 3.58 13.00 19.96
C PHE A 78 4.85 13.79 19.63
N HIS A 79 4.93 14.44 18.46
CA HIS A 79 6.09 15.25 18.12
C HIS A 79 6.26 16.42 19.11
N ASP A 80 5.17 17.08 19.47
CA ASP A 80 5.19 18.16 20.46
C ASP A 80 5.68 17.63 21.82
N GLU A 81 5.18 16.47 22.25
CA GLU A 81 5.60 15.80 23.49
C GLU A 81 7.09 15.40 23.47
N ILE A 82 7.60 14.90 22.33
CA ILE A 82 9.02 14.60 22.13
C ILE A 82 9.85 15.87 22.34
N VAL A 83 9.44 16.99 21.74
CA VAL A 83 10.16 18.26 21.82
C VAL A 83 10.18 18.77 23.25
N GLU A 84 9.04 18.73 23.95
CA GLU A 84 8.93 19.14 25.34
C GLU A 84 9.73 18.23 26.29
N TYR A 85 9.66 16.91 26.11
CA TYR A 85 10.43 15.93 26.88
C TYR A 85 11.93 16.20 26.78
N HIS A 86 12.45 16.45 25.56
CA HIS A 86 13.86 16.76 25.36
C HIS A 86 14.24 18.13 25.95
N LYS A 87 13.38 19.13 25.81
CA LYS A 87 13.58 20.47 26.38
C LYS A 87 13.68 20.41 27.91
N ARG A 88 12.79 19.66 28.58
CA ARG A 88 12.81 19.46 30.04
C ARG A 88 14.08 18.79 30.54
N ARG A 89 14.72 17.95 29.72
CA ARG A 89 15.99 17.28 30.03
C ARG A 89 17.24 18.06 29.59
N GLY A 90 17.10 19.33 29.23
CA GLY A 90 18.21 20.18 28.81
C GLY A 90 18.84 19.78 27.46
N LYS A 91 18.18 18.91 26.68
CA LYS A 91 18.63 18.53 25.34
C LYS A 91 18.03 19.51 24.34
N VAL A 92 18.75 20.58 24.03
CA VAL A 92 18.40 21.47 22.91
C VAL A 92 18.77 20.75 21.61
N ASN A 93 17.76 20.17 20.96
CA ASN A 93 17.94 19.51 19.67
C ASN A 93 17.60 20.49 18.55
N SER A 94 18.37 20.47 17.45
CA SER A 94 18.00 21.20 16.25
C SER A 94 16.73 20.59 15.62
N VAL A 95 15.91 21.42 14.97
CA VAL A 95 14.72 20.99 14.21
C VAL A 95 15.07 19.88 13.20
N ALA A 96 16.27 19.93 12.62
CA ALA A 96 16.79 18.91 11.72
C ALA A 96 16.83 17.49 12.33
N LYS A 97 16.99 17.38 13.66
CA LYS A 97 17.03 16.08 14.34
C LYS A 97 15.69 15.34 14.28
N TYR A 98 14.56 16.04 14.19
CA TYR A 98 13.24 15.41 14.18
C TYR A 98 12.72 15.14 12.77
N GLN A 99 13.43 15.60 11.73
CA GLN A 99 12.99 15.49 10.34
C GLN A 99 12.58 14.08 9.91
N PRO A 100 13.31 12.99 10.24
CA PRO A 100 12.89 11.64 9.89
C PRO A 100 11.55 11.24 10.51
N TYR A 101 11.25 11.72 11.72
CA TYR A 101 9.97 11.48 12.40
C TYR A 101 8.85 12.35 11.80
N VAL A 102 9.17 13.61 11.49
CA VAL A 102 8.23 14.56 10.86
C VAL A 102 7.75 14.08 9.50
N GLN A 103 8.66 13.57 8.67
CA GLN A 103 8.33 13.05 7.35
C GLN A 103 7.33 11.89 7.41
N ILE A 104 7.37 11.07 8.46
CA ILE A 104 6.46 9.94 8.64
C ILE A 104 5.04 10.43 8.85
N TYR A 105 4.81 11.26 9.88
CA TYR A 105 3.43 11.68 10.18
C TYR A 105 2.87 12.60 9.10
N GLN A 106 3.70 13.41 8.43
CA GLN A 106 3.26 14.20 7.28
C GLN A 106 2.85 13.32 6.10
N ARG A 107 3.55 12.21 5.83
CA ARG A 107 3.12 11.23 4.82
C ARG A 107 1.77 10.62 5.19
N LEU A 108 1.61 10.20 6.44
CA LEU A 108 0.37 9.58 6.93
C LEU A 108 -0.82 10.57 6.92
N LEU A 109 -0.62 11.82 7.32
CA LEU A 109 -1.65 12.87 7.33
C LEU A 109 -2.07 13.30 5.92
N ASN A 110 -1.14 13.28 4.96
CA ASN A 110 -1.42 13.61 3.56
C ASN A 110 -2.00 12.42 2.77
N GLY A 111 -2.44 11.36 3.45
CA GLY A 111 -3.23 10.28 2.85
C GLY A 111 -2.51 8.95 2.62
N GLY A 112 -1.40 8.66 3.31
CA GLY A 112 -0.64 7.44 3.02
C GLY A 112 0.03 7.52 1.66
N SER A 113 0.32 6.40 1.00
CA SER A 113 0.74 6.43 -0.41
C SER A 113 -0.23 7.28 -1.22
N ILE A 114 0.28 8.20 -2.06
CA ILE A 114 -0.56 9.03 -2.95
C ILE A 114 -1.42 8.21 -3.91
N VAL A 115 -1.11 6.92 -4.06
CA VAL A 115 -1.84 5.92 -4.82
C VAL A 115 -2.29 4.81 -3.87
N GLU A 116 -3.60 4.55 -3.82
CA GLU A 116 -4.15 3.44 -3.04
C GLU A 116 -3.66 2.08 -3.58
N HIS A 117 -3.42 1.13 -2.68
CA HIS A 117 -3.06 -0.26 -3.03
C HIS A 117 -1.78 -0.40 -3.86
N ILE A 118 -0.84 0.53 -3.72
CA ILE A 118 0.43 0.51 -4.47
C ILE A 118 1.30 -0.71 -4.14
N ASP A 119 1.11 -1.27 -2.95
CA ASP A 119 1.67 -2.54 -2.50
C ASP A 119 1.24 -3.73 -3.38
N ALA A 120 0.18 -3.59 -4.17
CA ALA A 120 -0.27 -4.63 -5.12
C ALA A 120 0.68 -4.78 -6.29
N ILE A 121 1.49 -3.77 -6.55
CA ILE A 121 2.52 -3.80 -7.58
C ILE A 121 3.72 -4.58 -7.03
N GLN A 122 3.63 -5.90 -7.17
CA GLN A 122 4.69 -6.85 -6.87
C GLN A 122 4.85 -7.88 -8.00
N ALA A 123 6.01 -8.51 -8.08
CA ALA A 123 6.21 -9.63 -8.98
C ALA A 123 5.46 -10.86 -8.47
N ILE A 124 4.91 -11.65 -9.37
CA ILE A 124 4.18 -12.90 -9.08
C ILE A 124 4.95 -14.13 -9.58
N ASN A 125 6.27 -14.03 -9.71
CA ASN A 125 7.17 -15.12 -10.08
C ASN A 125 8.60 -14.71 -9.69
N GLU A 126 9.57 -15.62 -9.82
CA GLU A 126 10.98 -15.38 -9.48
C GLU A 126 11.75 -14.47 -10.47
N ASP A 127 11.08 -13.84 -11.46
CA ASP A 127 11.75 -12.96 -12.44
C ASP A 127 12.32 -11.72 -11.73
N LYS A 128 13.65 -11.62 -11.68
CA LYS A 128 14.37 -10.48 -11.10
C LYS A 128 14.05 -9.17 -11.80
N ASP A 129 13.84 -9.18 -13.12
CA ASP A 129 13.49 -7.99 -13.87
C ASP A 129 12.07 -7.53 -13.54
N PHE A 130 11.16 -8.47 -13.24
CA PHE A 130 9.81 -8.14 -12.80
C PHE A 130 9.80 -7.53 -11.39
N HIS A 131 10.59 -8.10 -10.47
CA HIS A 131 10.78 -7.53 -9.14
C HIS A 131 11.37 -6.11 -9.19
N SER A 132 12.39 -5.92 -10.02
CA SER A 132 13.03 -4.61 -10.23
C SER A 132 12.02 -3.60 -10.78
N LEU A 133 11.22 -3.99 -11.77
CA LEU A 133 10.18 -3.13 -12.34
C LEU A 133 9.14 -2.71 -11.29
N ALA A 134 8.62 -3.67 -10.52
CA ALA A 134 7.65 -3.39 -9.46
C ALA A 134 8.23 -2.45 -8.39
N LYS A 135 9.49 -2.63 -8.01
CA LYS A 135 10.20 -1.74 -7.09
C LYS A 135 10.32 -0.31 -7.65
N LEU A 136 10.75 -0.15 -8.90
CA LEU A 136 10.92 1.16 -9.53
C LEU A 136 9.60 1.94 -9.61
N ILE A 137 8.49 1.26 -9.86
CA ILE A 137 7.16 1.88 -9.85
C ILE A 137 6.84 2.43 -8.46
N ARG A 138 6.99 1.60 -7.42
CA ARG A 138 6.75 2.01 -6.03
C ARG A 138 7.63 3.19 -5.60
N GLU A 139 8.92 3.16 -5.94
CA GLU A 139 9.84 4.27 -5.66
C GLU A 139 9.42 5.59 -6.33
N SER A 140 8.84 5.53 -7.53
CA SER A 140 8.32 6.73 -8.23
C SER A 140 7.13 7.34 -7.49
N ILE A 141 6.23 6.49 -6.99
CA ILE A 141 5.08 6.90 -6.19
C ILE A 141 5.52 7.48 -4.84
N GLU A 142 6.50 6.85 -4.17
CA GLU A 142 7.10 7.37 -2.93
C GLU A 142 7.73 8.76 -3.11
N LYS A 143 8.34 9.01 -4.29
CA LYS A 143 8.90 10.31 -4.66
C LYS A 143 7.86 11.35 -5.09
N LYS A 144 6.58 10.97 -5.16
CA LYS A 144 5.49 11.79 -5.70
C LYS A 144 5.68 12.16 -7.17
N GLU A 145 6.13 11.20 -7.96
CA GLU A 145 6.33 11.34 -9.40
C GLU A 145 5.53 10.23 -10.15
N PRO A 146 4.19 10.19 -10.03
CA PRO A 146 3.36 9.17 -10.68
C PRO A 146 3.45 9.25 -12.22
N GLU A 147 3.51 10.44 -12.78
CA GLU A 147 3.64 10.67 -14.21
C GLU A 147 4.92 10.05 -14.81
N ALA A 148 5.97 9.93 -13.99
CA ALA A 148 7.26 9.34 -14.37
C ALA A 148 7.25 7.81 -14.41
N ALA A 149 6.18 7.15 -13.96
CA ALA A 149 6.08 5.69 -13.88
C ALA A 149 4.90 5.09 -14.66
N LEU A 150 4.11 5.87 -15.39
CA LEU A 150 2.99 5.36 -16.19
C LEU A 150 3.43 4.35 -17.25
N ASP A 151 4.57 4.59 -17.91
CA ASP A 151 5.16 3.65 -18.88
C ASP A 151 5.55 2.33 -18.20
N ARG A 152 6.15 2.40 -17.01
CA ARG A 152 6.56 1.24 -16.23
C ARG A 152 5.35 0.45 -15.74
N LEU A 153 4.30 1.13 -15.29
CA LEU A 153 3.03 0.52 -14.89
C LEU A 153 2.39 -0.23 -16.07
N HIS A 154 2.46 0.32 -17.28
CA HIS A 154 2.00 -0.38 -18.49
C HIS A 154 2.80 -1.66 -18.76
N VAL A 155 4.14 -1.57 -18.71
CA VAL A 155 5.01 -2.75 -18.87
C VAL A 155 4.75 -3.79 -17.78
N TYR A 156 4.50 -3.35 -16.55
CA TYR A 156 4.14 -4.21 -15.42
C TYR A 156 2.85 -4.98 -15.73
N MET A 157 1.80 -4.30 -16.21
CA MET A 157 0.54 -4.94 -16.59
C MET A 157 0.71 -5.99 -17.69
N ILE A 158 1.57 -5.75 -18.69
CA ILE A 158 1.88 -6.75 -19.72
C ILE A 158 2.51 -7.99 -19.08
N LYS A 159 3.54 -7.83 -18.25
CA LYS A 159 4.22 -8.96 -17.58
C LYS A 159 3.25 -9.73 -16.69
N PHE A 160 2.51 -9.02 -15.85
CA PHE A 160 1.50 -9.57 -14.94
C PHE A 160 0.45 -10.41 -15.68
N LEU A 161 -0.18 -9.84 -16.72
CA LEU A 161 -1.24 -10.55 -17.45
C LEU A 161 -0.71 -11.72 -18.29
N LYS A 162 0.54 -11.67 -18.77
CA LYS A 162 1.16 -12.81 -19.47
C LYS A 162 1.37 -13.99 -18.53
N GLU A 163 1.81 -13.72 -17.29
CA GLU A 163 1.96 -14.77 -16.28
C GLU A 163 0.61 -15.39 -15.93
N LEU A 164 -0.41 -14.56 -15.70
CA LEU A 164 -1.77 -15.05 -15.44
C LEU A 164 -2.34 -15.84 -16.63
N CYS A 165 -2.18 -15.37 -17.86
CA CYS A 165 -2.61 -16.13 -19.03
C CYS A 165 -1.88 -17.49 -19.12
N SER A 166 -0.57 -17.50 -18.85
CA SER A 166 0.25 -18.74 -18.87
C SER A 166 -0.23 -19.74 -17.82
N SER A 167 -0.47 -19.28 -16.58
CA SER A 167 -0.98 -20.12 -15.49
C SER A 167 -2.39 -20.68 -15.77
N HIS A 168 -3.18 -20.00 -16.62
CA HIS A 168 -4.50 -20.48 -17.08
C HIS A 168 -4.44 -21.32 -18.37
N GLY A 169 -3.25 -21.56 -18.94
CA GLY A 169 -3.09 -22.29 -20.20
C GLY A 169 -3.63 -21.52 -21.42
N VAL A 170 -3.67 -20.20 -21.35
CA VAL A 170 -4.20 -19.33 -22.40
C VAL A 170 -3.09 -18.93 -23.36
N GLU A 171 -3.28 -19.20 -24.65
CA GLU A 171 -2.32 -18.82 -25.69
C GLU A 171 -2.37 -17.33 -26.05
N PHE A 172 -1.21 -16.71 -26.17
CA PHE A 172 -1.06 -15.32 -26.61
C PHE A 172 0.15 -15.09 -27.49
N LYS A 173 0.09 -14.03 -28.29
CA LYS A 173 1.20 -13.65 -29.17
C LYS A 173 2.30 -12.97 -28.34
N LYS A 174 3.54 -13.03 -28.83
CA LYS A 174 4.69 -12.37 -28.19
C LYS A 174 4.44 -10.85 -28.01
N GLU A 175 3.85 -10.22 -29.02
CA GLU A 175 3.53 -8.79 -29.10
C GLU A 175 2.01 -8.54 -28.94
N GLU A 176 1.45 -9.01 -27.83
CA GLU A 176 0.05 -8.74 -27.48
C GLU A 176 -0.09 -7.41 -26.73
N THR A 177 -1.19 -6.70 -26.94
CA THR A 177 -1.51 -5.47 -26.20
C THR A 177 -2.02 -5.77 -24.78
N VAL A 178 -1.94 -4.80 -23.86
CA VAL A 178 -2.43 -4.97 -22.48
C VAL A 178 -3.91 -5.35 -22.48
N ASN A 179 -4.74 -4.64 -23.24
CA ASN A 179 -6.18 -4.94 -23.34
C ASN A 179 -6.44 -6.32 -23.98
N GLY A 180 -5.63 -6.74 -24.97
CA GLY A 180 -5.74 -8.06 -25.58
C GLY A 180 -5.47 -9.19 -24.58
N LEU A 181 -4.39 -9.08 -23.80
CA LEU A 181 -4.07 -10.01 -22.72
C LEU A 181 -5.17 -10.01 -21.64
N TYR A 182 -5.61 -8.82 -21.23
CA TYR A 182 -6.64 -8.66 -20.21
C TYR A 182 -7.96 -9.31 -20.63
N GLY A 183 -8.40 -9.09 -21.87
CA GLY A 183 -9.62 -9.71 -22.40
C GLY A 183 -9.54 -11.23 -22.49
N LYS A 184 -8.36 -11.78 -22.82
CA LYS A 184 -8.11 -13.22 -22.81
C LYS A 184 -8.17 -13.81 -21.40
N TYR A 185 -7.53 -13.14 -20.46
CA TYR A 185 -7.56 -13.52 -19.04
C TYR A 185 -8.99 -13.53 -18.48
N ILE A 186 -9.79 -12.47 -18.72
CA ILE A 186 -11.19 -12.40 -18.27
C ILE A 186 -11.99 -13.61 -18.77
N LYS A 187 -11.88 -13.94 -20.07
CA LYS A 187 -12.58 -15.08 -20.64
C LYS A 187 -12.20 -16.40 -19.95
N ALA A 188 -10.94 -16.54 -19.56
CA ALA A 188 -10.46 -17.74 -18.87
C ALA A 188 -11.04 -17.87 -17.46
N ILE A 189 -11.08 -16.79 -16.66
CA ILE A 189 -11.65 -16.81 -15.31
C ILE A 189 -13.18 -16.91 -15.33
N GLU A 190 -13.83 -16.33 -16.33
CA GLU A 190 -15.29 -16.42 -16.54
C GLU A 190 -15.69 -17.86 -16.89
N ALA A 191 -14.96 -18.53 -17.79
CA ALA A 191 -15.20 -19.92 -18.14
C ALA A 191 -15.01 -20.89 -16.96
N LYS A 192 -14.16 -20.53 -15.99
CA LYS A 192 -13.95 -21.28 -14.74
C LYS A 192 -14.94 -20.92 -13.63
N GLY A 193 -15.80 -19.91 -13.82
CA GLY A 193 -16.80 -19.49 -12.84
C GLY A 193 -16.22 -18.77 -11.61
N PHE A 194 -15.05 -18.12 -11.74
CA PHE A 194 -14.40 -17.43 -10.61
C PHE A 194 -15.19 -16.18 -10.15
N LEU A 195 -16.02 -15.60 -11.02
CA LEU A 195 -16.78 -14.40 -10.74
C LEU A 195 -18.20 -14.74 -10.30
N ALA A 196 -18.51 -14.51 -9.01
CA ALA A 196 -19.81 -14.85 -8.42
C ALA A 196 -20.93 -13.85 -8.77
N SER A 197 -20.62 -12.55 -8.86
CA SER A 197 -21.64 -11.49 -9.03
C SER A 197 -21.63 -10.89 -10.43
N GLN A 198 -22.83 -10.62 -10.97
CA GLN A 198 -23.00 -9.92 -12.24
C GLN A 198 -22.42 -8.50 -12.22
N MET A 199 -22.38 -7.85 -11.04
CA MET A 199 -21.76 -6.54 -10.89
C MET A 199 -20.24 -6.62 -11.07
N THR A 200 -19.60 -7.63 -10.47
CA THR A 200 -18.16 -7.87 -10.61
C THR A 200 -17.78 -8.12 -12.07
N LEU A 201 -18.57 -8.93 -12.78
CA LEU A 201 -18.35 -9.18 -14.21
C LEU A 201 -18.40 -7.87 -15.01
N LYS A 202 -19.39 -7.01 -14.77
CA LYS A 202 -19.50 -5.70 -15.45
C LYS A 202 -18.31 -4.79 -15.15
N ILE A 203 -17.86 -4.71 -13.89
CA ILE A 203 -16.68 -3.91 -13.51
C ILE A 203 -15.45 -4.41 -14.27
N VAL A 204 -15.19 -5.71 -14.20
CA VAL A 204 -14.04 -6.36 -14.85
C VAL A 204 -14.07 -6.16 -16.37
N GLN A 205 -15.24 -6.25 -17.00
CA GLN A 205 -15.42 -5.96 -18.42
C GLN A 205 -15.20 -4.48 -18.75
N PHE A 206 -15.71 -3.55 -17.93
CA PHE A 206 -15.51 -2.12 -18.13
C PHE A 206 -14.02 -1.74 -18.07
N SER A 207 -13.29 -2.34 -17.15
CA SER A 207 -11.83 -2.20 -17.04
C SER A 207 -11.04 -2.54 -18.31
N HIS A 208 -11.61 -3.30 -19.24
CA HIS A 208 -11.00 -3.52 -20.55
C HIS A 208 -10.81 -2.21 -21.33
N GLN A 209 -11.76 -1.27 -21.21
CA GLN A 209 -11.68 0.04 -21.86
C GLN A 209 -10.57 0.89 -21.25
N ILE A 210 -10.38 0.79 -19.93
CA ILE A 210 -9.28 1.46 -19.22
C ILE A 210 -7.94 0.93 -19.73
N MET A 211 -7.79 -0.40 -19.85
CA MET A 211 -6.58 -1.02 -20.40
C MET A 211 -6.32 -0.63 -21.87
N GLN A 212 -7.38 -0.40 -22.64
CA GLN A 212 -7.24 0.07 -24.02
C GLN A 212 -6.72 1.51 -24.06
N ALA A 213 -7.34 2.42 -23.29
CA ALA A 213 -6.91 3.81 -23.20
C ALA A 213 -5.48 3.95 -22.65
N PHE A 214 -5.05 3.01 -21.80
CA PHE A 214 -3.70 3.03 -21.23
C PHE A 214 -2.59 2.88 -22.30
N ASN A 215 -2.88 2.22 -23.43
CA ASN A 215 -1.95 2.16 -24.55
C ASN A 215 -1.69 3.55 -25.15
N ASP A 216 -2.74 4.38 -25.26
CA ASP A 216 -2.64 5.73 -25.81
C ASP A 216 -1.86 6.65 -24.86
N ILE A 217 -2.10 6.52 -23.55
CA ILE A 217 -1.38 7.31 -22.53
C ILE A 217 0.12 6.98 -22.54
N ARG A 218 0.49 5.70 -22.65
CA ARG A 218 1.90 5.31 -22.80
C ARG A 218 2.52 5.94 -24.06
N ASN A 219 1.82 5.87 -25.20
CA ASN A 219 2.37 6.32 -26.47
C ASN A 219 2.42 7.86 -26.61
N ASN A 220 1.45 8.56 -26.02
CA ASN A 220 1.21 9.98 -26.30
C ASN A 220 1.37 10.90 -25.08
N ASN A 221 1.40 10.38 -23.85
CA ASN A 221 1.36 11.19 -22.62
C ASN A 221 2.29 10.68 -21.52
N SER A 222 3.31 9.89 -21.88
CA SER A 222 4.32 9.38 -20.95
C SER A 222 5.73 9.70 -21.44
N PHE A 223 6.71 9.60 -20.53
CA PHE A 223 8.13 9.78 -20.83
C PHE A 223 8.73 8.74 -21.81
N ALA A 224 7.93 7.79 -22.31
CA ALA A 224 8.34 6.90 -23.39
C ALA A 224 8.61 7.65 -24.71
N HIS A 225 8.02 8.84 -24.90
CA HIS A 225 8.13 9.67 -26.10
C HIS A 225 8.21 11.17 -25.73
N ASP A 226 8.68 11.99 -26.68
CA ASP A 226 8.81 13.46 -26.50
C ASP A 226 7.44 14.16 -26.63
N ASN A 227 6.53 13.89 -25.68
CA ASN A 227 5.17 14.40 -25.64
C ASN A 227 4.87 15.10 -24.31
N PRO A 228 3.87 16.01 -24.26
CA PRO A 228 3.38 16.56 -23.01
C PRO A 228 2.90 15.43 -22.09
N VAL A 229 3.57 15.32 -20.94
CA VAL A 229 3.28 14.32 -19.93
C VAL A 229 1.92 14.63 -19.28
N LEU A 230 1.19 13.59 -18.90
CA LEU A 230 -0.07 13.70 -18.18
C LEU A 230 0.09 14.50 -16.88
N ASN A 231 -0.97 15.18 -16.45
CA ASN A 231 -0.90 15.92 -15.19
C ASN A 231 -0.85 14.99 -13.98
N TYR A 232 -0.38 15.53 -12.86
CA TYR A 232 -0.17 14.79 -11.61
C TYR A 232 -1.45 14.10 -11.10
N ASP A 233 -2.56 14.84 -11.01
CA ASP A 233 -3.82 14.33 -10.44
C ASP A 233 -4.43 13.21 -11.31
N GLU A 234 -4.39 13.35 -12.63
CA GLU A 234 -4.83 12.31 -13.56
C GLU A 234 -3.93 11.08 -13.48
N SER A 235 -2.61 11.27 -13.31
CA SER A 235 -1.66 10.18 -13.13
C SER A 235 -1.97 9.39 -11.85
N VAL A 236 -2.26 10.07 -10.75
CA VAL A 236 -2.70 9.45 -9.48
C VAL A 236 -3.99 8.65 -9.66
N LEU A 237 -4.98 9.20 -10.36
CA LEU A 237 -6.27 8.54 -10.61
C LEU A 237 -6.09 7.24 -11.42
N ILE A 238 -5.28 7.28 -12.48
CA ILE A 238 -5.00 6.10 -13.31
C ILE A 238 -4.30 5.04 -12.47
N PHE A 239 -3.25 5.42 -11.74
CA PHE A 239 -2.52 4.51 -10.87
C PHE A 239 -3.46 3.83 -9.89
N SER A 240 -4.30 4.59 -9.18
CA SER A 240 -5.23 4.07 -8.17
C SER A 240 -6.24 3.08 -8.76
N ASN A 241 -6.72 3.33 -9.98
CA ASN A 241 -7.62 2.40 -10.66
C ASN A 241 -6.91 1.09 -11.05
N VAL A 242 -5.71 1.21 -11.62
CA VAL A 242 -4.92 0.04 -12.04
C VAL A 242 -4.47 -0.81 -10.85
N THR A 243 -3.99 -0.20 -9.77
CA THR A 243 -3.57 -0.92 -8.55
C THR A 243 -4.74 -1.61 -7.86
N ALA A 244 -5.91 -0.97 -7.80
CA ALA A 244 -7.13 -1.59 -7.28
C ALA A 244 -7.53 -2.84 -8.08
N MET A 245 -7.41 -2.78 -9.42
CA MET A 245 -7.65 -3.96 -10.27
C MET A 245 -6.63 -5.07 -10.06
N VAL A 246 -5.34 -4.74 -9.98
CA VAL A 246 -4.28 -5.72 -9.71
C VAL A 246 -4.55 -6.41 -8.38
N LYS A 247 -4.84 -5.64 -7.33
CA LYS A 247 -5.19 -6.18 -6.01
C LYS A 247 -6.37 -7.14 -6.06
N PHE A 248 -7.46 -6.76 -6.73
CA PHE A 248 -8.63 -7.62 -6.89
C PHE A 248 -8.28 -8.93 -7.61
N ILE A 249 -7.53 -8.86 -8.70
CA ILE A 249 -7.09 -10.04 -9.45
C ILE A 249 -6.23 -10.94 -8.59
N MET A 250 -5.26 -10.40 -7.85
CA MET A 250 -4.41 -11.18 -6.98
C MET A 250 -5.20 -11.88 -5.87
N ALA A 251 -6.16 -11.18 -5.25
CA ALA A 251 -7.04 -11.78 -4.24
C ALA A 251 -7.92 -12.89 -4.84
N LEU A 252 -8.44 -12.69 -6.05
CA LEU A 252 -9.23 -13.69 -6.76
C LEU A 252 -8.41 -14.95 -7.07
N GLU A 253 -7.20 -14.77 -7.61
CA GLU A 253 -6.31 -15.87 -7.98
C GLU A 253 -5.78 -16.61 -6.76
N ALA A 254 -5.48 -15.90 -5.65
CA ALA A 254 -5.13 -16.52 -4.38
C ALA A 254 -6.28 -17.37 -3.82
N LYS A 255 -7.52 -16.87 -3.86
CA LYS A 255 -8.73 -17.63 -3.44
C LYS A 255 -8.91 -18.91 -4.24
N HIS A 256 -8.45 -18.94 -5.49
CA HIS A 256 -8.53 -20.09 -6.38
C HIS A 256 -7.21 -20.87 -6.51
N GLU A 257 -6.30 -20.73 -5.54
CA GLU A 257 -5.06 -21.49 -5.41
C GLU A 257 -4.14 -21.44 -6.64
N ASN A 258 -4.10 -20.31 -7.34
CA ASN A 258 -3.18 -20.14 -8.46
C ASN A 258 -1.72 -20.12 -7.95
N GLN A 259 -0.94 -21.11 -8.36
CA GLN A 259 0.44 -21.31 -7.93
C GLN A 259 1.34 -20.10 -8.21
N ALA A 260 1.12 -19.38 -9.32
CA ALA A 260 1.89 -18.18 -9.64
C ALA A 260 1.67 -17.05 -8.61
N VAL A 261 0.46 -16.92 -8.06
CA VAL A 261 0.13 -15.86 -7.10
C VAL A 261 0.41 -16.29 -5.65
N ALA A 262 0.32 -17.58 -5.35
CA ALA A 262 0.58 -18.14 -4.02
C ALA A 262 2.03 -17.95 -3.54
N GLU A 263 3.00 -17.96 -4.46
CA GLU A 263 4.42 -17.71 -4.14
C GLU A 263 4.71 -16.24 -3.80
N ALA A 264 3.83 -15.30 -4.17
CA ALA A 264 4.03 -13.86 -3.98
C ALA A 264 3.67 -13.35 -2.57
N GLU A 265 3.37 -14.24 -1.61
CA GLU A 265 2.90 -13.97 -0.23
C GLU A 265 2.18 -12.62 -0.06
N PRO A 266 1.00 -12.44 -0.69
CA PRO A 266 0.34 -11.15 -0.68
C PRO A 266 -0.22 -10.85 0.73
N ASN A 267 0.43 -9.95 1.48
CA ASN A 267 -0.01 -9.56 2.82
C ASN A 267 -1.20 -8.58 2.76
N TRP A 268 -2.37 -9.09 2.37
CA TRP A 268 -3.60 -8.31 2.33
C TRP A 268 -4.39 -8.51 3.60
N GLY A 269 -4.20 -7.62 4.57
CA GLY A 269 -4.99 -7.59 5.80
C GLY A 269 -6.48 -7.74 5.51
N GLY A 270 -7.03 -8.92 5.85
CA GLY A 270 -8.46 -9.12 6.09
C GLY A 270 -9.33 -9.70 4.97
N PHE A 271 -8.80 -10.21 3.84
CA PHE A 271 -9.66 -10.90 2.86
C PHE A 271 -10.02 -12.35 3.23
N ASP A 272 -9.28 -12.97 4.15
CA ASP A 272 -9.44 -14.40 4.52
C ASP A 272 -10.59 -14.72 5.49
N GLN A 273 -11.41 -13.75 5.91
CA GLN A 273 -12.38 -13.97 7.01
C GLN A 273 -13.87 -13.94 6.63
N MET A 274 -14.23 -13.98 5.35
CA MET A 274 -15.64 -14.10 4.95
C MET A 274 -15.84 -15.29 4.01
N GLU A 275 -15.89 -16.50 4.56
CA GLU A 275 -16.75 -17.62 4.13
C GLU A 275 -16.45 -18.88 4.98
N THR A 276 -16.81 -18.83 6.26
CA THR A 276 -17.21 -20.03 7.02
C THR A 276 -18.43 -19.68 7.87
N ALA A 277 -19.60 -19.71 7.23
CA ALA A 277 -20.90 -19.82 7.88
C ALA A 277 -21.87 -20.55 6.94
#